data_AF-A0A2H9NCU1-F1
#
_entry.id   AF-A0A2H9NCU1-F1
#
_cell.length_a   1.000
_cell.length_b   1.000
_cell.length_c   1.000
_cell.angle_alpha   90.00
_cell.angle_beta   90.00
_cell.angle_gamma   90.00
#
_symmetry.space_group_name_H-M   'P 1'
#
loop_
_entity.id
_entity.type
_entity.pdbx_description
1 polymer ?
#
loop_
_entity_poly.entity_id
_entity_poly.type
_entity_poly.pdbx_seq_one_letter_code
_entity_poly.pdbx_strand_id
1 'polypeptide(L)'
;MGGSVGDKLIIRLKNESNVDVGDLLIIEDKGLKFYVKVINKSIASLVPGQFIEEIAGQNLEYDESINLFDEKERFYQIAFAKILTIDKNRFVPPRTIPSFFAKVSKVSSDDFKFLEKKGEIEIGCLRLGTESLKSVKIKLPAKDLVSHH
;
A
#
# COMPACT_ATOMS: atom_id res chain seq x y z
N MET A 1 13.04 26.19 -8.48
CA MET A 1 12.48 24.84 -8.72
C MET A 1 10.98 24.93 -8.50
N GLY A 2 10.17 24.54 -9.49
CA GLY A 2 8.72 24.38 -9.33
C GLY A 2 8.40 22.89 -9.41
N GLY A 3 7.47 22.41 -8.59
CA GLY A 3 7.08 20.99 -8.56
C GLY A 3 5.78 20.77 -7.82
N SER A 4 4.93 19.89 -8.34
CA SER A 4 3.77 19.37 -7.63
C SER A 4 4.24 18.26 -6.69
N VAL A 5 3.97 18.40 -5.39
CA VAL A 5 4.28 17.37 -4.39
C VAL A 5 3.15 16.34 -4.43
N GLY A 6 3.34 15.28 -5.21
CA GLY A 6 2.57 14.06 -5.05
C GLY A 6 3.17 13.21 -3.94
N ASP A 7 2.49 13.10 -2.80
CA ASP A 7 2.87 12.22 -1.67
C ASP A 7 2.47 10.74 -1.91
N LYS A 8 2.00 10.43 -3.12
CA LYS A 8 1.42 9.15 -3.51
C LYS A 8 2.36 8.38 -4.42
N LEU A 9 2.75 7.20 -3.97
CA LEU A 9 3.43 6.20 -4.78
C LEU A 9 2.41 5.37 -5.55
N ILE A 10 2.78 4.97 -6.76
CA ILE A 10 2.05 3.98 -7.56
C ILE A 10 2.87 2.70 -7.54
N ILE A 11 2.24 1.61 -7.11
CA ILE A 11 2.86 0.28 -7.00
C ILE A 11 2.14 -0.66 -7.95
N ARG A 12 2.84 -1.20 -8.95
CA ARG A 12 2.29 -2.27 -9.79
C ARG A 12 2.23 -3.56 -8.99
N LEU A 13 1.06 -4.16 -8.95
CA LEU A 13 0.79 -5.41 -8.26
C LEU A 13 0.89 -6.57 -9.25
N LYS A 14 1.38 -7.72 -8.79
CA LYS A 14 1.23 -8.97 -9.54
C LYS A 14 -0.24 -9.41 -9.44
N ASN A 15 -0.78 -10.05 -10.48
CA ASN A 15 -2.20 -10.44 -10.50
C ASN A 15 -2.62 -11.34 -9.33
N GLU A 16 -1.69 -12.13 -8.77
CA GLU A 16 -1.93 -13.03 -7.63
C GLU A 16 -1.54 -12.40 -6.28
N SER A 17 -1.10 -11.14 -6.26
CA SER A 17 -0.71 -10.51 -4.99
C SER A 17 -1.93 -10.11 -4.18
N ASN A 18 -2.06 -10.72 -3.00
CA ASN A 18 -3.10 -10.36 -2.03
C ASN A 18 -2.67 -9.10 -1.27
N VAL A 19 -3.01 -7.92 -1.80
CA VAL A 19 -2.77 -6.61 -1.18
C VAL A 19 -4.10 -5.89 -1.06
N ASP A 20 -4.42 -5.41 0.14
CA ASP A 20 -5.67 -4.72 0.46
C ASP A 20 -5.48 -3.22 0.74
N VAL A 21 -6.57 -2.46 0.62
CA VAL A 21 -6.58 -1.07 1.07
C VAL A 21 -6.40 -1.03 2.58
N GLY A 22 -5.44 -0.24 3.03
CA GLY A 22 -5.04 -0.15 4.43
C GLY A 22 -3.85 -1.04 4.79
N ASP A 23 -3.37 -1.90 3.89
CA ASP A 23 -2.16 -2.69 4.11
C ASP A 23 -0.94 -1.78 4.28
N LEU A 24 0.00 -2.25 5.11
CA LEU A 24 1.35 -1.70 5.16
C LEU A 24 2.26 -2.59 4.34
N LEU A 25 3.04 -1.96 3.46
CA LEU A 25 4.08 -2.60 2.67
C LEU A 25 5.42 -1.96 3.03
N ILE A 26 6.51 -2.66 2.69
CA ILE A 26 7.86 -2.16 2.83
C ILE A 26 8.54 -2.09 1.46
N ILE A 27 9.27 -1.01 1.24
CA ILE A 27 10.11 -0.79 0.07
C ILE A 27 11.55 -0.68 0.57
N GLU A 28 12.42 -1.54 0.08
CA GLU A 28 13.85 -1.51 0.37
C GLU A 28 14.59 -0.93 -0.84
N ASP A 29 15.24 0.22 -0.65
CA ASP A 29 15.98 0.89 -1.72
C ASP A 29 17.25 1.55 -1.16
N LYS A 30 18.41 1.28 -1.77
CA LYS A 30 19.72 1.86 -1.39
C LYS A 30 20.04 1.77 0.11
N GLY A 31 19.63 0.68 0.76
CA GLY A 31 19.83 0.45 2.21
C GLY A 31 18.86 1.20 3.12
N LEU A 32 17.88 1.91 2.56
CA LEU A 32 16.79 2.55 3.29
C LEU A 32 15.51 1.71 3.22
N LYS A 33 14.73 1.77 4.30
CA LYS A 33 13.41 1.14 4.40
C LYS A 33 12.34 2.23 4.37
N PHE A 34 11.43 2.15 3.41
CA PHE A 34 10.23 2.98 3.34
C PHE A 34 9.02 2.12 3.65
N TYR A 35 8.29 2.42 4.71
CA TYR A 35 6.99 1.82 4.91
C TYR A 35 5.98 2.61 4.10
N VAL A 36 4.96 1.95 3.58
CA VAL A 36 3.95 2.61 2.78
C VAL A 36 2.60 2.04 3.14
N LYS A 37 1.60 2.90 3.28
CA LYS A 37 0.21 2.48 3.51
C LYS A 37 -0.55 2.52 2.21
N VAL A 38 -1.14 1.41 1.81
CA VAL A 38 -2.04 1.35 0.66
C VAL A 38 -3.29 2.16 0.98
N ILE A 39 -3.60 3.15 0.15
CA ILE A 39 -4.75 4.05 0.32
C ILE A 39 -5.86 3.76 -0.69
N ASN A 40 -5.51 3.20 -1.85
CA ASN A 40 -6.47 2.84 -2.88
C ASN A 40 -5.88 1.78 -3.83
N LYS A 41 -6.74 1.06 -4.55
CA LYS A 41 -6.37 0.14 -5.63
C LYS A 41 -7.15 0.49 -6.90
N SER A 42 -6.55 0.22 -8.05
CA SER A 42 -7.19 0.41 -9.34
C SER A 42 -6.65 -0.60 -10.36
N ILE A 43 -7.36 -0.78 -11.46
CA ILE A 43 -6.87 -1.51 -12.62
C ILE A 43 -6.31 -0.46 -13.59
N ALA A 44 -5.06 -0.64 -13.99
CA ALA A 44 -4.44 0.13 -15.05
C ALA A 44 -4.40 -0.71 -16.32
N SER A 45 -4.43 -0.04 -17.47
CA SER A 45 -4.31 -0.67 -18.77
C SER A 45 -3.26 0.01 -19.64
N LEU A 46 -2.53 -0.79 -20.41
CA LEU A 46 -1.71 -0.31 -21.54
C LEU A 46 -2.53 -0.11 -22.81
N VAL A 47 -3.80 -0.55 -22.80
CA VAL A 47 -4.72 -0.47 -23.92
C VAL A 47 -5.44 0.89 -23.89
N PRO A 48 -5.57 1.60 -25.04
CA PRO A 48 -6.33 2.83 -25.11
C PRO A 48 -7.79 2.66 -24.63
N GLY A 49 -8.32 3.65 -23.91
CA GLY A 49 -9.66 3.57 -23.31
C GLY A 49 -10.79 3.28 -24.32
N GLN A 50 -10.77 3.95 -25.47
CA GLN A 50 -11.77 3.73 -26.54
C GLN A 50 -11.82 2.25 -26.99
N PHE A 51 -10.66 1.59 -27.09
CA PHE A 51 -10.61 0.19 -27.48
C PHE A 51 -11.17 -0.74 -26.40
N ILE A 52 -11.01 -0.39 -25.12
CA ILE A 52 -11.63 -1.12 -24.01
C ILE A 52 -13.16 -0.99 -24.08
N GLU A 53 -13.68 0.19 -24.39
CA GLU A 53 -15.13 0.43 -24.55
C GLU A 53 -15.70 -0.36 -25.73
N GLU A 54 -15.00 -0.39 -26.86
CA GLU A 54 -15.39 -1.19 -28.04
C GLU A 54 -15.46 -2.69 -27.72
N ILE A 55 -14.44 -3.24 -27.06
CA ILE A 55 -14.41 -4.65 -26.64
C ILE A 55 -15.52 -4.94 -25.62
N ALA A 56 -15.74 -4.04 -24.66
CA ALA A 56 -16.80 -4.21 -23.67
C ALA A 56 -18.19 -4.25 -24.34
N GLY A 57 -18.43 -3.39 -25.34
CA GLY A 57 -19.65 -3.41 -26.14
C GLY A 57 -19.81 -4.73 -26.88
N GLN A 58 -18.76 -5.22 -27.55
CA GLN A 58 -18.84 -6.50 -28.27
C GLN A 58 -19.09 -7.69 -27.33
N ASN A 59 -18.40 -7.75 -26.19
CA ASN A 59 -18.61 -8.80 -25.19
C ASN A 59 -20.04 -8.80 -24.63
N LEU A 60 -20.66 -7.62 -24.46
CA LEU A 60 -22.05 -7.51 -23.98
C LEU A 60 -23.07 -7.98 -25.01
N GLU A 61 -22.85 -7.67 -26.30
CA GLU A 61 -23.82 -7.95 -27.36
C GLU A 61 -23.73 -9.38 -27.91
N TYR A 62 -22.54 -9.99 -27.90
CA TYR A 62 -22.29 -11.23 -28.64
C TYR A 62 -21.96 -12.46 -27.78
N ASP A 63 -21.85 -12.34 -26.44
CA ASP A 63 -21.48 -13.41 -25.48
C ASP A 63 -20.20 -14.21 -25.88
N GLU A 64 -19.43 -13.69 -26.84
CA GLU A 64 -18.15 -14.22 -27.27
C GLU A 64 -17.06 -13.53 -26.45
N SER A 65 -16.31 -14.32 -25.67
CA SER A 65 -15.15 -13.79 -24.97
C SER A 65 -14.07 -13.41 -25.98
N ILE A 66 -13.86 -12.11 -26.22
CA ILE A 66 -12.72 -11.63 -27.01
C ILE A 66 -11.45 -11.90 -26.21
N ASN A 67 -10.71 -12.94 -26.60
CA ASN A 67 -9.41 -13.25 -26.02
C ASN A 67 -8.38 -12.22 -26.48
N LEU A 68 -8.14 -11.22 -25.63
CA LEU A 68 -7.00 -10.33 -25.76
C LEU A 68 -5.71 -11.13 -25.52
N PHE A 69 -4.85 -11.23 -26.55
CA PHE A 69 -3.48 -11.70 -26.35
C PHE A 69 -2.82 -10.88 -25.25
N ASP A 70 -2.22 -11.56 -24.27
CA ASP A 70 -1.51 -10.98 -23.14
C ASP A 70 -2.36 -10.08 -22.22
N GLU A 71 -3.64 -10.41 -22.03
CA GLU A 71 -4.57 -9.70 -21.13
C GLU A 71 -3.94 -9.37 -19.77
N LYS A 72 -3.24 -10.34 -19.16
CA LYS A 72 -2.59 -10.20 -17.85
C LYS A 72 -1.41 -9.20 -17.81
N GLU A 73 -0.81 -8.91 -18.95
CA GLU A 73 0.28 -7.94 -19.07
C GLU A 73 -0.25 -6.54 -19.39
N ARG A 74 -1.32 -6.50 -20.19
CA ARG A 74 -1.98 -5.27 -20.65
C ARG A 74 -2.90 -4.69 -19.60
N PHE A 75 -3.59 -5.51 -18.83
CA PHE A 75 -4.42 -5.12 -17.69
C PHE A 75 -3.74 -5.60 -16.41
N TYR A 76 -3.42 -4.67 -15.53
CA TYR A 76 -2.71 -4.97 -14.29
C TYR A 76 -3.24 -4.13 -13.14
N GLN A 77 -3.17 -4.69 -11.94
CA GLN A 77 -3.55 -3.98 -10.74
C GLN A 77 -2.45 -3.00 -10.33
N ILE A 78 -2.87 -1.82 -9.89
CA ILE A 78 -2.01 -0.84 -9.22
C ILE A 78 -2.57 -0.51 -7.84
N ALA A 79 -1.67 -0.25 -6.90
CA ALA A 79 -1.98 0.32 -5.60
C ALA A 79 -1.43 1.73 -5.52
N PHE A 80 -2.23 2.65 -5.01
CA PHE A 80 -1.78 3.95 -4.56
C PHE A 80 -1.40 3.84 -3.09
N ALA A 81 -0.21 4.30 -2.73
CA ALA A 81 0.28 4.20 -1.37
C ALA A 81 0.87 5.53 -0.89
N LYS A 82 0.69 5.82 0.40
CA LYS A 82 1.30 6.96 1.07
C LYS A 82 2.54 6.51 1.82
N ILE A 83 3.64 7.24 1.67
CA ILE A 83 4.89 6.91 2.36
C ILE A 83 4.78 7.23 3.86
N LEU A 84 5.21 6.27 4.67
CA LEU A 84 5.41 6.34 6.11
C LEU A 84 6.88 5.96 6.39
N THR A 85 7.71 6.92 6.77
CA THR A 85 9.09 6.61 7.18
C THR A 85 9.16 6.33 8.67
N ILE A 86 10.02 5.39 9.05
CA ILE A 86 10.34 5.12 10.46
C ILE A 86 11.79 5.51 10.69
N ASP A 87 12.01 6.49 11.55
CA ASP A 87 13.34 6.87 12.03
C ASP A 87 13.39 6.71 13.55
N LYS A 88 14.45 6.07 14.07
CA LYS A 88 14.64 5.80 15.51
C LYS A 88 13.35 5.33 16.22
N ASN A 89 12.65 4.35 15.64
CA ASN A 89 11.40 3.78 16.18
C ASN A 89 10.24 4.79 16.31
N ARG A 90 10.21 5.82 15.46
CA ARG A 90 9.13 6.81 15.37
C ARG A 90 8.75 7.02 13.92
N PHE A 91 7.45 7.16 13.68
CA PHE A 91 6.96 7.57 12.37
C PHE A 91 7.34 9.03 12.14
N VAL A 92 7.96 9.31 11.00
CA VAL A 92 8.36 10.65 10.57
C VAL A 92 7.95 10.88 9.12
N PRO A 93 7.69 12.12 8.70
CA PRO A 93 7.45 12.44 7.30
C PRO A 93 8.63 12.02 6.41
N PRO A 94 8.36 11.51 5.21
CA PRO A 94 9.41 11.13 4.27
C PRO A 94 10.22 12.35 3.84
N ARG A 95 11.54 12.24 3.93
CA ARG A 95 12.48 13.25 3.41
C ARG A 95 12.95 12.95 1.99
N THR A 96 12.78 11.71 1.56
CA THR A 96 13.15 11.20 0.24
C THR A 96 12.06 10.23 -0.25
N ILE A 97 12.12 9.91 -1.54
CA ILE A 97 11.27 8.89 -2.16
C ILE A 97 12.14 7.72 -2.62
N PRO A 98 11.59 6.49 -2.67
CA PRO A 98 12.30 5.35 -3.25
C PRO A 98 12.53 5.56 -4.75
N SER A 99 13.57 4.91 -5.28
CA SER A 99 13.86 4.86 -6.70
C SER A 99 12.74 4.13 -7.47
N PHE A 100 12.59 4.44 -8.76
CA PHE A 100 11.70 3.66 -9.62
C PHE A 100 12.07 2.17 -9.62
N PHE A 101 11.06 1.31 -9.72
CA PHE A 101 11.21 -0.16 -9.73
C PHE A 101 11.85 -0.78 -8.47
N ALA A 102 11.94 -0.03 -7.37
CA ALA A 102 12.36 -0.58 -6.10
C ALA A 102 11.45 -1.76 -5.68
N LYS A 103 12.06 -2.77 -5.05
CA LYS A 103 11.35 -3.97 -4.62
C LYS A 103 10.38 -3.62 -3.49
N VAL A 104 9.13 -4.00 -3.68
CA VAL A 104 8.06 -3.89 -2.67
C VAL A 104 7.78 -5.27 -2.08
N SER A 105 7.56 -5.36 -0.77
CA SER A 105 7.25 -6.60 -0.07
C SER A 105 6.23 -6.35 1.05
N LYS A 106 5.58 -7.42 1.54
CA LYS A 106 4.73 -7.32 2.73
C LYS A 106 5.61 -7.05 3.96
N VAL A 107 5.08 -6.27 4.88
CA VAL A 107 5.68 -6.09 6.21
C VAL A 107 5.57 -7.37 7.04
N SER A 108 6.47 -7.52 8.00
CA SER A 108 6.44 -8.55 9.03
C SER A 108 6.09 -7.95 10.39
N SER A 109 5.73 -8.79 11.36
CA SER A 109 5.51 -8.34 12.74
C SER A 109 6.77 -7.77 13.39
N ASP A 110 7.95 -8.24 12.98
CA ASP A 110 9.24 -7.78 13.49
C ASP A 110 9.49 -6.29 13.20
N ASP A 111 8.98 -5.79 12.08
CA ASP A 111 9.13 -4.39 11.67
C ASP A 111 8.43 -3.42 12.64
N PHE A 112 7.48 -3.90 13.44
CA PHE A 112 6.66 -3.09 14.35
C PHE A 112 6.84 -3.40 15.84
N LYS A 113 7.79 -4.27 16.21
CA LYS A 113 8.08 -4.61 17.62
C LYS A 113 8.35 -3.40 18.51
N PHE A 114 8.83 -2.29 17.94
CA PHE A 114 9.07 -1.06 18.68
C PHE A 114 7.79 -0.37 19.20
N LEU A 115 6.62 -0.68 18.64
CA LEU A 115 5.33 -0.14 19.08
C LEU A 115 4.90 -0.72 20.43
N GLU A 116 5.29 -1.95 20.75
CA GLU A 116 4.91 -2.62 22.00
C GLU A 116 5.54 -1.98 23.25
N LYS A 117 6.60 -1.20 23.06
CA LYS A 117 7.38 -0.56 24.14
C LYS A 117 6.87 0.82 24.54
N LYS A 118 5.78 1.32 23.92
CA LYS A 118 5.37 2.75 24.00
C LYS A 118 4.32 3.10 25.05
N GLY A 119 4.03 2.23 26.02
CA GLY A 119 3.11 2.59 27.09
C GLY A 119 2.74 1.43 27.99
N GLU A 120 1.87 1.74 28.95
CA GLU A 120 1.39 0.82 29.98
C GLU A 120 0.04 0.20 29.59
N ILE A 121 -0.79 0.96 28.87
CA ILE A 121 -2.18 0.56 28.56
C ILE A 121 -2.25 -0.02 27.16
N GLU A 122 -2.62 -1.31 27.05
CA GLU A 122 -2.89 -1.98 25.78
C GLU A 122 -4.28 -1.58 25.25
N ILE A 123 -4.33 -1.06 24.02
CA ILE A 123 -5.57 -0.58 23.39
C ILE A 123 -6.03 -1.44 22.21
N GLY A 124 -5.20 -2.37 21.74
CA GLY A 124 -5.53 -3.24 20.61
C GLY A 124 -4.31 -3.75 19.86
N CYS A 125 -4.52 -4.25 18.64
CA CYS A 125 -3.50 -4.78 17.75
C CYS A 125 -3.34 -3.93 16.48
N LEU A 126 -2.17 -3.98 15.85
CA LEU A 126 -1.95 -3.30 14.57
C LEU A 126 -2.81 -3.91 13.46
N ARG A 127 -3.58 -3.09 12.75
CA ARG A 127 -4.38 -3.51 11.60
C ARG A 127 -3.59 -3.35 10.29
N LEU A 128 -3.63 -4.37 9.44
CA LEU A 128 -3.12 -4.38 8.06
C LEU A 128 -4.28 -4.65 7.12
N GLY A 129 -4.81 -3.61 6.48
CA GLY A 129 -5.90 -3.74 5.53
C GLY A 129 -7.13 -4.38 6.15
N THR A 130 -7.44 -5.62 5.76
CA THR A 130 -8.55 -6.43 6.29
C THR A 130 -8.16 -7.27 7.51
N GLU A 131 -6.86 -7.52 7.70
CA GLU A 131 -6.31 -8.38 8.76
C GLU A 131 -5.78 -7.56 9.95
N SER A 132 -5.56 -8.24 11.07
CA SER A 132 -4.90 -7.66 12.25
C SER A 132 -3.69 -8.51 12.65
N LEU A 133 -2.53 -7.86 12.77
CA LEU A 133 -1.32 -8.45 13.32
C LEU A 133 -1.47 -8.62 14.83
N LYS A 134 -2.05 -9.74 15.26
CA LYS A 134 -2.26 -10.07 16.68
C LYS A 134 -0.97 -10.08 17.51
N SER A 135 0.17 -10.30 16.85
CA SER A 135 1.50 -10.31 17.47
C SER A 135 2.09 -8.91 17.69
N VAL A 136 1.41 -7.83 17.30
CA VAL A 136 1.87 -6.46 17.49
C VAL A 136 0.83 -5.71 18.31
N LYS A 137 1.06 -5.66 19.63
CA LYS A 137 0.18 -4.98 20.58
C LYS A 137 0.47 -3.47 20.60
N ILE A 138 -0.56 -2.66 20.45
CA ILE A 138 -0.46 -1.21 20.53
C ILE A 138 -0.71 -0.79 21.98
N LYS A 139 0.28 -0.11 22.57
CA LYS A 139 0.20 0.44 23.91
C LYS A 139 0.32 1.96 23.90
N LEU A 140 -0.48 2.62 24.73
CA LEU A 140 -0.44 4.06 24.96
C LEU A 140 -0.03 4.39 26.41
N PRO A 141 0.66 5.52 26.63
CA PRO A 141 0.87 6.05 27.98
C PRO A 141 -0.46 6.41 28.62
N ALA A 142 -0.64 6.08 29.91
CA ALA A 142 -1.88 6.38 30.62
C ALA A 142 -2.24 7.86 30.61
N LYS A 143 -1.23 8.74 30.66
CA LYS A 143 -1.39 10.20 30.66
C LYS A 143 -2.06 10.75 29.39
N ASP A 144 -1.84 10.12 28.24
CA ASP A 144 -2.36 10.59 26.94
C ASP A 144 -3.84 10.21 26.72
N LEU A 145 -4.32 9.20 27.47
CA LEU A 145 -5.72 8.72 27.42
C LEU A 145 -6.67 9.64 28.20
N VAL A 146 -6.20 10.35 29.21
CA VAL A 146 -7.04 11.17 30.10
C VAL A 146 -7.06 12.65 29.68
N SER A 147 -6.12 13.10 28.84
CA SER A 147 -5.90 14.52 28.53
C SER A 147 -6.71 15.07 27.35
N HIS A 148 -7.59 14.28 26.72
CA HIS A 148 -8.36 14.67 25.53
C HIS A 148 -9.88 14.68 25.78
N HIS A 149 -10.29 15.12 26.97
CA HIS A 149 -11.67 15.48 27.30
C HIS A 149 -11.77 16.96 27.67
#